data_AF-A0A836VYV6-F1
#
_entry.id   AF-A0A836VYV6-F1
#
_cell.length_a   1.000
_cell.length_b   1.000
_cell.length_c   1.000
_cell.angle_alpha   90.00
_cell.angle_beta   90.00
_cell.angle_gamma   90.00
#
_symmetry.space_group_name_H-M   'P 1'
#
loop_
_entity.id
_entity.type
_entity.pdbx_description
1 polymer ?
#
loop_
_entity_poly.entity_id
_entity_poly.type
_entity_poly.pdbx_seq_one_letter_code
_entity_poly.pdbx_strand_id
1 'polypeptide(L)'
;MVTSIQALCQPVPSREAISEQTFRVRVGEQVKLERLVWWLVEQGYERCDTVELPGELSIRGGIVDVFPPDRTEPVRIEFFGDQVDSIRLFDPETQRSSQRLDVVELPGATERSLQGAWTRAHFCEYLPPDTRVVVVEPDDVEDQAKQYLARVGHGSGCFEIRETWQRLYKFPTVFAAAIAPGSMETTWPMPVTSIERFSGELDRIRHELDTVAAEDHVLIACQNEAESRRLAEVFAETAVRGAGRLLIGIGHVRSGFRLLVRRHLRSLRGLPEQLRPLAEAPGLVLVAGHELFQRQPARPMPRRRRYESRAIDSFIDLRPGDLVVHVSHGIARYGGLKLIERSGQVEEHLVLEFADGVLLYVPASKIGLVQKYVGTSKAAPALSKLGT
;
A
#
# COMPACT_ATOMS: atom_id res chain seq x y z
N MET A 1 -4.21 8.86 3.89
CA MET A 1 -3.79 7.53 4.38
C MET A 1 -4.91 6.55 4.06
N VAL A 2 -4.58 5.34 3.60
CA VAL A 2 -5.53 4.24 3.37
C VAL A 2 -5.03 3.06 4.19
N THR A 3 -5.93 2.37 4.89
CA THR A 3 -5.60 1.20 5.71
C THR A 3 -6.73 0.18 5.62
N SER A 4 -6.47 -1.04 6.07
CA SER A 4 -7.45 -2.11 6.16
C SER A 4 -7.94 -2.29 7.59
N ILE A 5 -9.08 -2.96 7.75
CA ILE A 5 -9.63 -3.25 9.08
C ILE A 5 -8.75 -4.21 9.88
N GLN A 6 -8.08 -5.15 9.21
CA GLN A 6 -7.16 -6.08 9.85
C GLN A 6 -5.99 -5.33 10.49
N ALA A 7 -5.41 -4.37 9.77
CA ALA A 7 -4.34 -3.53 10.29
C ALA A 7 -4.80 -2.65 11.47
N LEU A 8 -6.06 -2.20 11.47
CA LEU A 8 -6.64 -1.46 12.60
C LEU A 8 -6.88 -2.36 13.83
N CYS A 9 -7.20 -3.63 13.64
CA CYS A 9 -7.33 -4.59 14.74
C CYS A 9 -5.97 -4.98 15.33
N GLN A 10 -4.86 -4.79 14.62
CA GLN A 10 -3.53 -5.12 15.14
C GLN A 10 -3.03 -4.06 16.14
N PRO A 11 -2.41 -4.48 17.26
CA PRO A 11 -1.71 -3.56 18.13
C PRO A 11 -0.47 -3.02 17.44
N VAL A 12 -0.17 -1.76 17.72
CA VAL A 12 1.10 -1.13 17.33
C VAL A 12 1.89 -0.77 18.59
N PRO A 13 3.22 -0.59 18.51
CA PRO A 13 3.98 -0.01 19.61
C PRO A 13 3.39 1.33 20.03
N SER A 14 3.45 1.67 21.32
CA SER A 14 3.09 3.00 21.82
C SER A 14 4.11 4.06 21.42
N ARG A 15 3.75 5.34 21.54
CA ARG A 15 4.65 6.45 21.22
C ARG A 15 5.85 6.45 22.16
N GLU A 16 5.62 6.08 23.41
CA GLU A 16 6.63 5.91 24.44
C GLU A 16 7.60 4.78 24.07
N ALA A 17 7.09 3.62 23.67
CA ALA A 17 7.91 2.49 23.24
C ALA A 17 8.79 2.86 22.04
N ILE A 18 8.22 3.46 21.00
CA ILE A 18 8.99 3.92 19.83
C ILE A 18 10.07 4.91 20.26
N SER A 19 9.74 5.86 21.13
CA SER A 19 10.72 6.84 21.62
C SER A 19 11.85 6.21 22.43
N GLU A 20 11.55 5.19 23.25
CA GLU A 20 12.55 4.46 24.04
C GLU A 20 13.46 3.59 23.18
N GLN A 21 12.94 3.08 22.06
CA GLN A 21 13.67 2.21 21.12
C GLN A 21 14.12 2.96 19.87
N THR A 22 14.38 4.26 20.00
CA THR A 22 14.97 5.08 18.96
C THR A 22 16.30 5.66 19.43
N PHE A 23 17.37 5.35 18.71
CA PHE A 23 18.67 5.96 18.94
C PHE A 23 18.79 7.23 18.10
N ARG A 24 18.89 8.37 18.77
CA ARG A 24 19.09 9.66 18.11
C ARG A 24 20.58 9.95 18.00
N VAL A 25 21.03 10.34 16.82
CA VAL A 25 22.42 10.71 16.53
C VAL A 25 22.44 12.11 15.94
N ARG A 26 23.17 13.04 16.57
CA ARG A 26 23.34 14.42 16.08
C ARG A 26 24.78 14.69 15.67
N VAL A 27 24.97 15.45 14.59
CA VAL A 27 26.29 15.97 14.23
C VAL A 27 26.88 16.77 15.38
N GLY A 28 28.15 16.51 15.71
CA GLY A 28 28.88 17.15 16.80
C GLY A 28 28.70 16.48 18.17
N GLU A 29 27.79 15.53 18.31
CA GLU A 29 27.56 14.80 19.57
C GLU A 29 28.70 13.82 19.88
N GLN A 30 29.00 13.63 21.16
CA GLN A 30 29.96 12.64 21.65
C GLN A 30 29.26 11.29 21.86
N VAL A 31 29.43 10.39 20.91
CA VAL A 31 28.91 9.01 20.93
C VAL A 31 30.02 8.06 20.49
N LYS A 32 30.30 7.07 21.34
CA LYS A 32 31.19 5.97 20.97
C LYS A 32 30.59 5.14 19.85
N LEU A 33 31.36 4.91 18.79
CA LEU A 33 30.95 4.11 17.65
C LEU A 33 30.49 2.72 18.10
N GLU A 34 31.19 2.09 19.05
CA GLU A 34 30.85 0.76 19.55
C GLU A 34 29.50 0.73 20.25
N ARG A 35 29.11 1.82 20.93
CA ARG A 35 27.81 1.94 21.60
C ARG A 35 26.68 1.97 20.58
N LEU A 36 26.82 2.78 19.53
CA LEU A 36 25.82 2.84 18.45
C LEU A 36 25.68 1.48 17.77
N VAL A 37 26.81 0.88 17.40
CA VAL A 37 26.85 -0.41 16.72
C VAL A 37 26.26 -1.53 17.59
N TRP A 38 26.59 -1.58 18.88
CA TRP A 38 26.02 -2.55 19.80
C TRP A 38 24.50 -2.41 19.88
N TRP A 39 24.01 -1.17 20.02
CA TRP A 39 22.59 -0.89 20.06
C TRP A 39 21.89 -1.32 18.77
N LEU A 40 22.42 -0.98 17.59
CA LEU A 40 21.80 -1.38 16.31
C LEU A 40 21.65 -2.91 16.19
N VAL A 41 22.68 -3.66 16.55
CA VAL A 41 22.61 -5.14 16.51
C VAL A 41 21.60 -5.67 17.52
N GLU A 42 21.55 -5.12 18.73
CA GLU A 42 20.54 -5.49 19.74
C GLU A 42 19.12 -5.18 19.25
N GLN A 43 18.95 -4.08 18.51
CA GLN A 43 17.70 -3.68 17.89
C GLN A 43 17.41 -4.38 16.55
N GLY A 44 18.11 -5.49 16.28
CA GLY A 44 17.79 -6.40 15.18
C GLY A 44 18.30 -5.98 13.81
N TYR A 45 19.19 -5.00 13.73
CA TYR A 45 19.89 -4.71 12.48
C TYR A 45 20.90 -5.80 12.14
N GLU A 46 20.95 -6.21 10.89
CA GLU A 46 21.87 -7.23 10.39
C GLU A 46 23.18 -6.60 9.90
N ARG A 47 24.32 -7.17 10.32
CA ARG A 47 25.62 -6.71 9.84
C ARG A 47 25.93 -7.32 8.47
N CYS A 48 26.26 -6.46 7.53
CA CYS A 48 26.62 -6.81 6.16
C CYS A 48 27.89 -6.07 5.73
N ASP A 49 28.50 -6.51 4.63
CA ASP A 49 29.67 -5.83 4.05
C ASP A 49 29.27 -4.50 3.40
N THR A 50 28.13 -4.47 2.72
CA THR A 50 27.54 -3.30 2.06
C THR A 50 26.05 -3.26 2.38
N VAL A 51 25.53 -2.06 2.62
CA VAL A 51 24.11 -1.84 2.92
C VAL A 51 23.34 -1.68 1.62
N GLU A 52 22.34 -2.54 1.43
CA GLU A 52 21.45 -2.57 0.27
C GLU A 52 19.96 -2.53 0.67
N LEU A 53 19.60 -3.16 1.80
CA LEU A 53 18.22 -3.34 2.24
C LEU A 53 17.94 -2.67 3.59
N PRO A 54 16.69 -2.24 3.85
CA PRO A 54 16.27 -1.77 5.18
C PRO A 54 16.49 -2.84 6.25
N GLY A 55 16.99 -2.43 7.41
CA GLY A 55 17.39 -3.30 8.51
C GLY A 55 18.86 -3.74 8.48
N GLU A 56 19.65 -3.31 7.50
CA GLU A 56 21.08 -3.63 7.43
C GLU A 56 21.96 -2.51 8.02
N LEU A 57 23.13 -2.90 8.51
CA LEU A 57 24.24 -1.99 8.81
C LEU A 57 25.57 -2.51 8.24
N SER A 58 26.49 -1.60 7.94
CA SER A 58 27.90 -1.92 7.67
C SER A 58 28.82 -0.98 8.43
N ILE A 59 30.03 -1.46 8.74
CA ILE A 59 31.02 -0.72 9.54
C ILE A 59 32.34 -0.74 8.80
N ARG A 60 32.91 0.44 8.54
CA ARG A 60 34.18 0.62 7.83
C ARG A 60 35.02 1.67 8.53
N GLY A 61 35.84 1.23 9.48
CA GLY A 61 36.62 2.14 10.32
C GLY A 61 35.71 3.07 11.13
N GLY A 62 35.87 4.39 10.95
CA GLY A 62 35.02 5.41 11.58
C GLY A 62 33.69 5.66 10.86
N ILE A 63 33.27 4.81 9.92
CA ILE A 63 32.03 4.99 9.16
C ILE A 63 31.04 3.89 9.52
N VAL A 64 29.81 4.28 9.83
CA VAL A 64 28.68 3.39 10.02
C VAL A 64 27.63 3.72 8.96
N ASP A 65 27.40 2.79 8.04
CA ASP A 65 26.26 2.86 7.12
C ASP A 65 25.11 2.07 7.74
N VAL A 66 23.91 2.63 7.73
CA VAL A 66 22.72 1.99 8.29
C VAL A 66 21.51 2.29 7.40
N PHE A 67 20.63 1.32 7.20
CA PHE A 67 19.37 1.52 6.48
C PHE A 67 18.18 1.37 7.43
N PRO A 68 17.67 2.48 8.00
CA PRO A 68 16.50 2.44 8.87
C PRO A 68 15.24 1.96 8.12
N PRO A 69 14.39 1.12 8.75
CA PRO A 69 13.17 0.57 8.13
C PRO A 69 12.09 1.62 7.84
N ASP A 70 12.12 2.76 8.52
CA ASP A 70 11.18 3.87 8.39
C ASP A 70 11.60 4.91 7.32
N ARG A 71 12.76 4.71 6.68
CA ARG A 71 13.32 5.62 5.67
C ARG A 71 13.34 4.98 4.29
N THR A 72 13.35 5.84 3.28
CA THR A 72 13.47 5.43 1.87
C THR A 72 14.91 5.30 1.38
N GLU A 73 15.86 5.89 2.10
CA GLU A 73 17.28 5.93 1.76
C GLU A 73 18.13 5.65 3.01
N PRO A 74 19.24 4.91 2.88
CA PRO A 74 20.17 4.65 3.96
C PRO A 74 20.98 5.89 4.33
N VAL A 75 21.59 5.83 5.51
CA VAL A 75 22.33 6.92 6.13
C VAL A 75 23.75 6.46 6.43
N ARG A 76 24.72 7.30 6.06
CA ARG A 76 26.13 7.18 6.39
C ARG A 76 26.45 8.12 7.55
N ILE A 77 26.97 7.57 8.63
CA ILE A 77 27.39 8.30 9.83
C ILE A 77 28.91 8.19 9.93
N GLU A 78 29.59 9.32 9.77
CA GLU A 78 31.05 9.44 9.83
C GLU A 78 31.46 9.93 11.22
N PHE A 79 32.43 9.26 11.83
CA PHE A 79 32.98 9.56 13.15
C PHE A 79 34.42 10.05 13.07
N PHE A 80 34.77 10.99 13.94
CA PHE A 80 36.14 11.40 14.24
C PHE A 80 36.43 11.13 15.72
N GLY A 81 37.06 9.98 16.00
CA GLY A 81 37.14 9.46 17.37
C GLY A 81 35.75 9.10 17.90
N ASP A 82 35.39 9.65 19.05
CA ASP A 82 34.08 9.46 19.70
C ASP A 82 33.06 10.56 19.32
N GLN A 83 33.36 11.40 18.32
CA GLN A 83 32.46 12.47 17.89
C GLN A 83 31.86 12.17 16.51
N VAL A 84 30.57 12.45 16.35
CA VAL A 84 29.89 12.40 15.04
C VAL A 84 30.34 13.59 14.19
N ASP A 85 31.08 13.33 13.12
CA ASP A 85 31.60 14.36 12.20
C ASP A 85 30.55 14.74 11.14
N SER A 86 29.93 13.75 10.49
CA SER A 86 28.92 14.04 9.47
C SER A 86 27.88 12.93 9.32
N ILE A 87 26.66 13.31 8.95
CA ILE A 87 25.55 12.38 8.66
C ILE A 87 25.06 12.70 7.24
N ARG A 88 24.98 11.70 6.37
CA ARG A 88 24.57 11.87 4.97
C ARG A 88 23.65 10.78 4.49
N LEU A 89 22.66 11.12 3.68
CA LEU A 89 21.97 10.12 2.86
C LEU A 89 22.93 9.58 1.80
N PHE A 90 22.73 8.34 1.36
CA PHE A 90 23.42 7.80 0.21
C PHE A 90 22.52 6.87 -0.60
N ASP A 91 22.84 6.71 -1.87
CA ASP A 91 22.13 5.80 -2.77
C ASP A 91 22.71 4.37 -2.60
N PRO A 92 21.89 3.35 -2.27
CA PRO A 92 22.37 2.00 -1.97
C PRO A 92 22.97 1.27 -3.19
N GLU A 93 22.58 1.63 -4.42
CA GLU A 93 23.11 0.98 -5.62
C GLU A 93 24.49 1.57 -6.00
N THR A 94 24.62 2.89 -5.92
CA THR A 94 25.85 3.60 -6.34
C THR A 94 26.83 3.85 -5.19
N GLN A 95 26.38 3.69 -3.94
CA GLN A 95 27.14 3.95 -2.71
C GLN A 95 27.64 5.40 -2.57
N ARG A 96 27.02 6.33 -3.30
CA ARG A 96 27.39 7.75 -3.32
C ARG A 96 26.51 8.53 -2.36
N SER A 97 27.17 9.30 -1.48
CA SER A 97 26.48 10.22 -0.57
C SER A 97 25.83 11.38 -1.33
N SER A 98 24.69 11.82 -0.82
CA SER A 98 23.87 12.91 -1.37
C SER A 98 23.69 14.02 -0.33
N GLN A 99 22.51 14.12 0.27
CA GLN A 99 22.09 15.18 1.18
C GLN A 99 22.72 15.01 2.57
N ARG A 100 23.19 16.11 3.18
CA ARG A 100 23.62 16.15 4.59
C ARG A 100 22.43 16.29 5.53
N LEU A 101 22.53 15.65 6.69
CA LEU A 101 21.57 15.72 7.79
C LEU A 101 22.26 16.25 9.05
N ASP A 102 21.57 17.07 9.84
CA ASP A 102 22.07 17.51 11.16
C ASP A 102 21.81 16.47 12.25
N VAL A 103 20.78 15.64 12.05
CA VAL A 103 20.32 14.63 13.00
C VAL A 103 19.67 13.47 12.25
N VAL A 104 19.85 12.26 12.77
CA VAL A 104 19.11 11.07 12.36
C VAL A 104 18.55 10.36 13.60
N GLU A 105 17.35 9.82 13.44
CA GLU A 105 16.70 8.94 14.41
C GLU A 105 16.71 7.54 13.80
N LEU A 106 17.23 6.57 14.55
CA LEU A 106 17.37 5.19 14.14
C LEU A 106 16.40 4.37 15.01
N PRO A 107 15.22 3.98 14.50
CA PRO A 107 14.32 3.10 15.24
C PRO A 107 14.84 1.67 15.23
N GLY A 108 14.30 0.80 16.08
CA GLY A 108 14.59 -0.63 15.99
C GLY A 108 14.18 -1.25 14.65
N ALA A 109 14.97 -2.21 14.16
CA ALA A 109 14.76 -2.84 12.86
C ALA A 109 13.68 -3.92 12.86
N THR A 110 13.32 -4.44 14.04
CA THR A 110 12.36 -5.54 14.15
C THR A 110 11.24 -5.23 15.13
N GLU A 111 10.09 -5.87 14.93
CA GLU A 111 8.96 -5.78 15.86
C GLU A 111 9.36 -6.23 17.28
N ARG A 112 10.22 -7.25 17.40
CA ARG A 112 10.76 -7.72 18.68
C ARG A 112 11.55 -6.64 19.42
N SER A 113 12.34 -5.86 18.68
CA SER A 113 13.07 -4.71 19.22
C SER A 113 12.11 -3.63 19.72
N LEU A 114 10.90 -3.57 19.13
CA LEU A 114 9.86 -2.63 19.53
C LEU A 114 8.97 -3.11 20.70
N GLN A 115 9.00 -4.40 21.04
CA GLN A 115 8.12 -5.04 22.01
C GLN A 115 8.65 -5.09 23.46
N GLY A 116 9.88 -4.61 23.73
CA GLY A 116 10.50 -4.66 25.07
C GLY A 116 9.73 -3.94 26.19
N ALA A 117 8.84 -3.01 25.83
CA ALA A 117 7.88 -2.37 26.72
C ALA A 117 6.46 -2.82 26.30
N TRP A 118 5.71 -3.46 27.21
CA TRP A 118 4.37 -4.02 26.94
C TRP A 118 3.26 -2.99 26.66
N THR A 119 3.58 -1.79 26.16
CA THR A 119 2.62 -0.75 25.85
C THR A 119 2.10 -0.94 24.41
N ARG A 120 1.12 -1.83 24.28
CA ARG A 120 0.31 -1.96 23.06
C ARG A 120 -0.58 -0.72 22.93
N ALA A 121 -0.47 0.00 21.84
CA ALA A 121 -1.34 1.11 21.48
C ALA A 121 -2.21 0.75 20.29
N HIS A 122 -3.36 1.43 20.17
CA HIS A 122 -4.16 1.33 18.97
C HIS A 122 -3.68 2.35 17.93
N PHE A 123 -3.66 1.99 16.64
CA PHE A 123 -3.21 2.88 15.58
C PHE A 123 -3.92 4.24 15.58
N CYS A 124 -5.22 4.28 15.88
CA CYS A 124 -5.97 5.54 16.08
C CYS A 124 -5.35 6.55 17.05
N GLU A 125 -4.51 6.14 18.01
CA GLU A 125 -3.80 7.05 18.92
C GLU A 125 -2.67 7.83 18.20
N TYR A 126 -2.30 7.38 17.00
CA TYR A 126 -1.37 8.07 16.12
C TYR A 126 -2.03 9.16 15.27
N LEU A 127 -3.35 9.13 15.13
CA LEU A 127 -4.08 10.00 14.22
C LEU A 127 -4.24 11.42 14.81
N PRO A 128 -4.04 12.47 13.98
CA PRO A 128 -4.34 13.84 14.38
C PRO A 128 -5.81 14.02 14.83
N PRO A 129 -6.11 14.91 15.79
CA PRO A 129 -7.49 15.12 16.27
C PRO A 129 -8.49 15.59 15.22
N ASP A 130 -8.04 16.22 14.13
CA ASP A 130 -8.86 16.70 13.02
C ASP A 130 -9.03 15.67 11.89
N THR A 131 -8.57 14.43 12.12
CA THR A 131 -8.72 13.33 11.17
C THR A 131 -10.19 13.07 10.87
N ARG A 132 -10.51 12.87 9.59
CA ARG A 132 -11.83 12.42 9.13
C ARG A 132 -11.71 11.01 8.59
N VAL A 133 -12.63 10.14 8.98
CA VAL A 133 -12.64 8.73 8.61
C VAL A 133 -13.70 8.51 7.53
N VAL A 134 -13.33 7.82 6.46
CA VAL A 134 -14.30 7.30 5.48
C VAL A 134 -14.21 5.79 5.52
N VAL A 135 -15.33 5.13 5.81
CA VAL A 135 -15.42 3.68 5.79
C VAL A 135 -16.23 3.26 4.58
N VAL A 136 -15.61 2.47 3.70
CA VAL A 136 -16.19 2.00 2.46
C VAL A 136 -16.70 0.58 2.67
N GLU A 137 -17.97 0.35 2.34
CA GLU A 137 -18.70 -0.91 2.57
C GLU A 137 -18.56 -1.39 4.04
N PRO A 138 -19.21 -0.70 5.00
CA PRO A 138 -19.02 -0.98 6.43
C PRO A 138 -19.39 -2.42 6.84
N ASP A 139 -20.39 -3.02 6.19
CA ASP A 139 -20.78 -4.41 6.44
C ASP A 139 -19.67 -5.38 6.00
N ASP A 140 -19.10 -5.17 4.81
CA ASP A 140 -17.96 -5.95 4.30
C ASP A 140 -16.74 -5.79 5.22
N VAL A 141 -16.49 -4.56 5.69
CA VAL A 141 -15.42 -4.25 6.66
C VAL A 141 -15.62 -5.02 7.95
N GLU A 142 -16.84 -5.07 8.48
CA GLU A 142 -17.16 -5.81 9.69
C GLU A 142 -16.94 -7.33 9.50
N ASP A 143 -17.41 -7.88 8.39
CA ASP A 143 -17.25 -9.30 8.09
C ASP A 143 -15.79 -9.69 7.84
N GLN A 144 -15.02 -8.83 7.19
CA GLN A 144 -13.57 -9.03 7.03
C GLN A 144 -12.85 -9.04 8.38
N ALA A 145 -13.26 -8.17 9.32
CA ALA A 145 -12.69 -8.14 10.66
C ALA A 145 -13.03 -9.43 11.44
N LYS A 146 -14.28 -9.91 11.36
CA LYS A 146 -14.70 -11.20 11.97
C LYS A 146 -13.88 -12.36 11.44
N GLN A 147 -13.74 -12.44 10.11
CA GLN A 147 -12.96 -13.49 9.48
C GLN A 147 -11.48 -13.43 9.85
N TYR A 148 -10.91 -12.23 9.94
CA TYR A 148 -9.53 -12.02 10.35
C TYR A 148 -9.29 -12.49 11.78
N LEU A 149 -10.09 -12.00 12.75
CA LEU A 149 -9.92 -12.39 14.16
C LEU A 149 -10.18 -13.88 14.40
N ALA A 150 -11.13 -14.48 13.66
CA ALA A 150 -11.37 -15.92 13.72
C ALA A 150 -10.16 -16.75 13.24
N ARG A 151 -9.37 -16.24 12.27
CA ARG A 151 -8.14 -16.90 11.78
C ARG A 151 -6.99 -16.78 12.76
N VAL A 152 -6.84 -15.60 13.37
CA VAL A 152 -5.75 -15.30 14.31
C VAL A 152 -5.97 -15.99 15.66
N GLY A 153 -7.23 -16.20 16.07
CA GLY A 153 -7.60 -16.89 17.29
C GLY A 153 -7.55 -16.01 18.55
N HIS A 154 -8.16 -16.51 19.63
CA HIS A 154 -8.21 -15.79 20.90
C HIS A 154 -6.83 -15.73 21.58
N GLY A 155 -6.48 -14.56 22.14
CA GLY A 155 -5.22 -14.35 22.88
C GLY A 155 -4.07 -13.72 22.08
N SER A 156 -4.28 -13.38 20.81
CA SER A 156 -3.29 -12.74 19.93
C SER A 156 -2.91 -11.31 20.32
N GLY A 157 -3.68 -10.68 21.20
CA GLY A 157 -3.49 -9.26 21.54
C GLY A 157 -4.06 -8.29 20.52
N CYS A 158 -4.77 -8.78 19.49
CA CYS A 158 -5.56 -7.94 18.60
C CYS A 158 -6.71 -7.26 19.35
N PHE A 159 -7.04 -6.04 18.90
CA PHE A 159 -8.22 -5.32 19.34
C PHE A 159 -9.48 -5.98 18.77
N GLU A 160 -10.47 -6.12 19.63
CA GLU A 160 -11.79 -6.59 19.23
C GLU A 160 -12.44 -5.61 18.25
N ILE A 161 -13.34 -6.13 17.40
CA ILE A 161 -14.05 -5.34 16.39
C ILE A 161 -14.75 -4.15 17.04
N ARG A 162 -15.47 -4.40 18.14
CA ARG A 162 -16.20 -3.38 18.88
C ARG A 162 -15.28 -2.28 19.42
N GLU A 163 -14.10 -2.64 19.93
CA GLU A 163 -13.14 -1.65 20.43
C GLU A 163 -12.56 -0.82 19.28
N THR A 164 -12.22 -1.47 18.16
CA THR A 164 -11.73 -0.82 16.96
C THR A 164 -12.71 0.25 16.46
N TRP A 165 -14.00 -0.10 16.36
CA TRP A 165 -15.06 0.84 15.98
C TRP A 165 -15.25 1.98 16.98
N GLN A 166 -15.25 1.70 18.28
CA GLN A 166 -15.36 2.74 19.31
C GLN A 166 -14.26 3.79 19.19
N ARG A 167 -13.05 3.40 18.77
CA ARG A 167 -11.92 4.31 18.55
C ARG A 167 -12.08 5.11 17.26
N LEU A 168 -12.58 4.50 16.18
CA LEU A 168 -12.89 5.20 14.93
C LEU A 168 -13.99 6.26 15.12
N TYR A 169 -15.04 5.94 15.90
CA TYR A 169 -16.14 6.87 16.17
C TYR A 169 -15.77 8.09 17.01
N LYS A 170 -14.54 8.16 17.53
CA LYS A 170 -14.00 9.41 18.12
C LYS A 170 -13.71 10.46 17.06
N PHE A 171 -13.63 10.08 15.78
CA PHE A 171 -13.39 10.96 14.64
C PHE A 171 -14.68 11.17 13.83
N PRO A 172 -14.84 12.33 13.18
CA PRO A 172 -15.88 12.52 12.17
C PRO A 172 -15.80 11.43 11.11
N THR A 173 -16.84 10.58 11.06
CA THR A 173 -16.87 9.38 10.24
C THR A 173 -17.96 9.49 9.18
N VAL A 174 -17.65 9.10 7.95
CA VAL A 174 -18.59 8.98 6.84
C VAL A 174 -18.60 7.53 6.37
N PHE A 175 -19.78 6.96 6.20
CA PHE A 175 -19.96 5.66 5.58
C PHE A 175 -20.29 5.82 4.10
N ALA A 176 -19.60 5.07 3.27
CA ALA A 176 -19.86 5.00 1.84
C ALA A 176 -20.19 3.55 1.49
N ALA A 177 -21.38 3.31 0.95
CA ALA A 177 -21.83 2.00 0.51
C ALA A 177 -22.59 2.15 -0.80
N ALA A 178 -22.49 1.16 -1.68
CA ALA A 178 -23.26 1.13 -2.93
C ALA A 178 -24.78 1.08 -2.67
N ILE A 179 -25.18 0.43 -1.58
CA ILE A 179 -26.55 0.35 -1.11
C ILE A 179 -26.60 1.09 0.23
N ALA A 180 -27.46 2.11 0.33
CA ALA A 180 -27.63 2.83 1.58
C ALA A 180 -28.12 1.85 2.66
N PRO A 181 -27.37 1.64 3.76
CA PRO A 181 -27.87 0.85 4.87
C PRO A 181 -29.08 1.57 5.47
N GLY A 182 -30.02 0.81 6.03
CA GLY A 182 -31.10 1.39 6.83
C GLY A 182 -30.49 2.07 8.05
N SER A 183 -30.33 3.40 7.99
CA SER A 183 -29.72 4.19 9.05
C SER A 183 -30.62 5.37 9.41
N MET A 184 -30.60 5.75 10.69
CA MET A 184 -31.21 7.00 11.16
C MET A 184 -30.30 8.22 10.95
N GLU A 185 -29.09 8.00 10.46
CA GLU A 185 -28.13 9.07 10.19
C GLU A 185 -28.48 9.86 8.92
N THR A 186 -27.83 11.02 8.75
CA THR A 186 -27.99 11.82 7.53
C THR A 186 -27.40 11.08 6.35
N THR A 187 -28.26 10.52 5.50
CA THR A 187 -27.84 9.88 4.26
C THR A 187 -27.80 10.89 3.12
N TRP A 188 -26.71 10.89 2.37
CA TRP A 188 -26.59 11.65 1.12
C TRP A 188 -26.45 10.67 -0.06
N PRO A 189 -27.47 10.53 -0.93
CA PRO A 189 -27.36 9.68 -2.11
C PRO A 189 -26.42 10.34 -3.12
N MET A 190 -25.28 9.69 -3.37
CA MET A 190 -24.36 10.15 -4.40
C MET A 190 -24.97 9.84 -5.78
N PRO A 191 -25.12 10.83 -6.69
CA PRO A 191 -25.81 10.63 -7.95
C PRO A 191 -24.87 9.99 -8.99
N VAL A 192 -24.39 8.79 -8.68
CA VAL A 192 -23.52 7.97 -9.51
C VAL A 192 -24.27 6.77 -10.03
N THR A 193 -24.05 6.45 -11.30
CA THR A 193 -24.63 5.30 -11.99
C THR A 193 -23.53 4.57 -12.72
N SER A 194 -23.60 3.24 -12.78
CA SER A 194 -22.72 2.47 -13.66
C SER A 194 -23.05 2.80 -15.11
N ILE A 195 -22.03 2.88 -15.96
CA ILE A 195 -22.25 2.91 -17.41
C ILE A 195 -22.35 1.49 -17.97
N GLU A 196 -23.03 1.35 -19.11
CA GLU A 196 -23.06 0.08 -19.84
C GLU A 196 -21.67 -0.27 -20.38
N ARG A 197 -21.43 -1.56 -20.57
CA ARG A 197 -20.15 -2.05 -21.09
C ARG A 197 -20.06 -1.72 -22.58
N PHE A 198 -18.92 -1.16 -22.97
CA PHE A 198 -18.60 -0.90 -24.36
C PHE A 198 -18.39 -2.21 -25.14
N SER A 199 -18.77 -2.22 -26.42
CA SER A 199 -18.66 -3.40 -27.28
C SER A 199 -17.22 -3.84 -27.57
N GLY A 200 -16.24 -2.95 -27.40
CA GLY A 200 -14.84 -3.23 -27.71
C GLY A 200 -14.48 -3.09 -29.20
N GLU A 201 -15.46 -2.92 -30.07
CA GLU A 201 -15.28 -2.74 -31.52
C GLU A 201 -15.09 -1.25 -31.86
N LEU A 202 -13.98 -0.89 -32.53
CA LEU A 202 -13.56 0.50 -32.78
C LEU A 202 -14.66 1.41 -33.37
N ASP A 203 -15.40 0.91 -34.36
CA ASP A 203 -16.44 1.70 -35.02
C ASP A 203 -17.68 1.89 -34.14
N ARG A 204 -17.98 0.91 -33.28
CA ARG A 204 -19.12 0.97 -32.35
C ARG A 204 -18.83 1.80 -31.11
N ILE A 205 -17.63 1.70 -30.54
CA ILE A 205 -17.29 2.43 -29.30
C ILE A 205 -17.33 3.95 -29.49
N ARG A 206 -17.07 4.45 -30.69
CA ARG A 206 -17.22 5.88 -31.02
C ARG A 206 -18.68 6.31 -30.88
N HIS A 207 -19.59 5.55 -31.49
CA HIS A 207 -21.03 5.81 -31.44
C HIS A 207 -21.62 5.59 -30.04
N GLU A 208 -21.17 4.54 -29.34
CA GLU A 208 -21.54 4.27 -27.95
C GLU A 208 -21.12 5.43 -27.04
N LEU A 209 -19.90 5.96 -27.20
CA LEU A 209 -19.43 7.09 -26.41
C LEU A 209 -20.27 8.36 -26.65
N ASP A 210 -20.57 8.68 -27.91
CA ASP A 210 -21.41 9.82 -28.27
C ASP A 210 -22.85 9.65 -27.76
N THR A 211 -23.36 8.42 -27.72
CA THR A 211 -24.70 8.11 -27.20
C THR A 211 -24.74 8.22 -25.67
N VAL A 212 -23.79 7.58 -24.98
CA VAL A 212 -23.71 7.56 -23.50
C VAL A 212 -23.46 8.96 -22.94
N ALA A 213 -22.66 9.77 -23.64
CA ALA A 213 -22.24 11.09 -23.20
C ALA A 213 -22.84 12.25 -24.03
N ALA A 214 -24.08 12.10 -24.51
CA ALA A 214 -24.72 13.09 -25.40
C ALA A 214 -24.55 14.54 -24.92
N GLU A 215 -24.79 14.81 -23.62
CA GLU A 215 -24.62 16.15 -23.01
C GLU A 215 -23.46 16.25 -22.00
N ASP A 216 -22.90 15.10 -21.62
CA ASP A 216 -21.94 15.01 -20.50
C ASP A 216 -20.50 15.26 -20.94
N HIS A 217 -19.64 15.65 -20.01
CA HIS A 217 -18.21 15.57 -20.25
C HIS A 217 -17.72 14.15 -20.08
N VAL A 218 -16.73 13.75 -20.89
CA VAL A 218 -16.11 12.43 -20.81
C VAL A 218 -14.68 12.59 -20.32
N LEU A 219 -14.32 11.82 -19.30
CA LEU A 219 -12.94 11.61 -18.89
C LEU A 219 -12.56 10.14 -19.10
N ILE A 220 -11.61 9.88 -20.00
CA ILE A 220 -11.04 8.54 -20.21
C ILE A 220 -9.74 8.43 -19.41
N ALA A 221 -9.71 7.50 -18.46
CA ALA A 221 -8.52 7.18 -17.68
C ALA A 221 -7.68 6.09 -18.38
N CYS A 222 -6.43 6.40 -18.71
CA CYS A 222 -5.51 5.50 -19.40
C CYS A 222 -4.20 5.30 -18.61
N GLN A 223 -3.44 4.26 -18.94
CA GLN A 223 -2.30 3.82 -18.15
C GLN A 223 -1.01 4.61 -18.42
N ASN A 224 -0.82 5.06 -19.66
CA ASN A 224 0.43 5.72 -20.08
C ASN A 224 0.21 6.67 -21.26
N GLU A 225 1.24 7.46 -21.58
CA GLU A 225 1.18 8.43 -22.67
C GLU A 225 0.92 7.82 -24.05
N ALA A 226 1.45 6.62 -24.32
CA ALA A 226 1.25 5.98 -25.62
C ALA A 226 -0.21 5.56 -25.82
N GLU A 227 -0.84 5.01 -24.78
CA GLU A 227 -2.27 4.71 -24.77
C GLU A 227 -3.11 5.99 -24.89
N SER A 228 -2.73 7.06 -24.18
CA SER A 228 -3.39 8.37 -24.29
C SER A 228 -3.40 8.89 -25.73
N ARG A 229 -2.24 8.87 -26.41
CA ARG A 229 -2.12 9.31 -27.83
C ARG A 229 -2.98 8.45 -28.75
N ARG A 230 -2.95 7.12 -28.57
CA ARG A 230 -3.79 6.19 -29.35
C ARG A 230 -5.28 6.45 -29.13
N LEU A 231 -5.73 6.65 -27.89
CA LEU A 231 -7.12 6.97 -27.58
C LEU A 231 -7.53 8.31 -28.21
N ALA A 232 -6.63 9.30 -28.20
CA ALA A 232 -6.89 10.60 -28.84
C ALA A 232 -7.08 10.47 -30.36
N GLU A 233 -6.33 9.59 -31.03
CA GLU A 233 -6.53 9.27 -32.45
C GLU A 233 -7.85 8.52 -32.67
N VAL A 234 -8.16 7.51 -31.85
CA VAL A 234 -9.39 6.70 -31.97
C VAL A 234 -10.63 7.57 -31.84
N PHE A 235 -10.66 8.52 -30.91
CA PHE A 235 -11.81 9.38 -30.64
C PHE A 235 -11.70 10.76 -31.28
N ALA A 236 -10.81 10.96 -32.25
CA ALA A 236 -10.63 12.26 -32.91
C ALA A 236 -11.91 12.78 -33.59
N GLU A 237 -12.71 11.86 -34.14
CA GLU A 237 -13.90 12.15 -34.96
C GLU A 237 -15.22 12.08 -34.19
N THR A 238 -15.20 11.89 -32.86
CA THR A 238 -16.43 11.82 -32.06
C THR A 238 -17.05 13.20 -31.84
N ALA A 239 -18.38 13.23 -31.71
CA ALA A 239 -19.11 14.47 -31.43
C ALA A 239 -18.70 15.07 -30.07
N VAL A 240 -18.45 14.22 -29.06
CA VAL A 240 -17.98 14.65 -27.74
C VAL A 240 -16.61 15.33 -27.84
N ARG A 241 -15.69 14.83 -28.68
CA ARG A 241 -14.38 15.45 -28.92
C ARG A 241 -14.51 16.77 -29.67
N GLY A 242 -15.32 16.81 -30.73
CA GLY A 242 -15.58 18.03 -31.49
C GLY A 242 -16.21 19.14 -30.64
N ALA A 243 -17.03 18.78 -29.64
CA ALA A 243 -17.60 19.70 -28.67
C ALA A 243 -16.63 20.13 -27.54
N GLY A 244 -15.37 19.67 -27.55
CA GLY A 244 -14.40 19.98 -26.50
C GLY A 244 -14.68 19.32 -25.15
N ARG A 245 -15.57 18.31 -25.11
CA ARG A 245 -16.04 17.64 -23.89
C ARG A 245 -15.29 16.36 -23.54
N LEU A 246 -14.33 15.94 -24.38
CA LEU A 246 -13.50 14.75 -24.16
C LEU A 246 -12.12 15.12 -23.60
N LEU A 247 -11.85 14.61 -22.39
CA LEU A 247 -10.53 14.64 -21.74
C LEU A 247 -9.97 13.21 -21.64
N ILE A 248 -8.68 13.07 -21.90
CA ILE A 248 -7.96 11.80 -21.76
C ILE A 248 -6.78 12.06 -20.82
N GLY A 249 -6.72 11.32 -19.72
CA GLY A 249 -5.74 11.52 -18.66
C GLY A 249 -5.08 10.23 -18.23
N ILE A 250 -3.83 10.34 -17.77
CA ILE A 250 -3.13 9.20 -17.16
C ILE A 250 -3.69 9.01 -15.75
N GLY A 251 -4.26 7.84 -15.51
CA GLY A 251 -4.93 7.52 -14.25
C GLY A 251 -5.50 6.12 -14.26
N HIS A 252 -5.98 5.67 -13.09
CA HIS A 252 -6.57 4.36 -12.95
C HIS A 252 -7.97 4.47 -12.35
N VAL A 253 -8.93 3.82 -13.01
CA VAL A 253 -10.31 3.68 -12.57
C VAL A 253 -10.66 2.21 -12.74
N ARG A 254 -11.26 1.60 -11.72
CA ARG A 254 -11.61 0.18 -11.76
C ARG A 254 -12.70 -0.12 -12.79
N SER A 255 -13.74 0.72 -12.81
CA SER A 255 -14.86 0.60 -13.72
C SER A 255 -15.43 1.98 -14.01
N GLY A 256 -15.91 2.17 -15.24
CA GLY A 256 -16.52 3.41 -15.67
C GLY A 256 -17.83 3.69 -14.93
N PHE A 257 -18.13 4.96 -14.73
CA PHE A 257 -19.36 5.41 -14.10
C PHE A 257 -19.75 6.80 -14.58
N ARG A 258 -21.03 7.12 -14.46
CA ARG A 258 -21.59 8.43 -14.75
C ARG A 258 -21.98 9.11 -13.45
N LEU A 259 -21.42 10.30 -13.23
CA LEU A 259 -21.76 11.22 -12.15
C LEU A 259 -22.67 12.33 -12.69
N LEU A 260 -23.88 12.49 -12.16
CA LEU A 260 -24.75 13.60 -12.54
C LEU A 260 -24.31 14.88 -11.81
N VAL A 261 -23.90 15.90 -12.57
CA VAL A 261 -23.32 17.16 -12.06
C VAL A 261 -24.40 18.24 -12.05
N ARG A 262 -25.53 17.99 -11.37
CA ARG A 262 -26.69 18.89 -11.51
C ARG A 262 -26.70 20.16 -10.65
N ARG A 263 -25.81 20.31 -9.64
CA ARG A 263 -25.63 21.59 -8.90
C ARG A 263 -24.52 21.66 -7.83
N HIS A 264 -23.85 20.56 -7.49
CA HIS A 264 -23.08 20.47 -6.23
C HIS A 264 -21.55 20.34 -6.38
N LEU A 265 -20.98 20.34 -7.59
CA LEU A 265 -19.51 20.39 -7.77
C LEU A 265 -18.91 21.80 -7.65
N ARG A 266 -19.74 22.86 -7.57
CA ARG A 266 -19.26 24.23 -7.29
C ARG A 266 -18.60 24.35 -5.91
N SER A 267 -18.79 23.38 -5.01
CA SER A 267 -18.16 23.31 -3.69
C SER A 267 -16.87 22.50 -3.65
N LEU A 268 -16.51 21.76 -4.73
CA LEU A 268 -15.22 21.09 -4.82
C LEU A 268 -14.11 22.12 -5.03
N ARG A 269 -13.56 22.61 -3.92
CA ARG A 269 -12.32 23.40 -3.95
C ARG A 269 -11.15 22.48 -4.31
N GLY A 270 -10.27 22.92 -5.19
CA GLY A 270 -9.01 22.23 -5.49
C GLY A 270 -9.01 21.29 -6.69
N LEU A 271 -10.00 21.38 -7.60
CA LEU A 271 -9.88 20.72 -8.90
C LEU A 271 -8.67 21.29 -9.68
N PRO A 272 -7.79 20.42 -10.22
CA PRO A 272 -6.73 20.83 -11.14
C PRO A 272 -7.28 21.69 -12.28
N GLU A 273 -6.49 22.63 -12.78
CA GLU A 273 -6.92 23.58 -13.82
C GLU A 273 -7.50 22.88 -15.06
N GLN A 274 -6.91 21.75 -15.44
CA GLN A 274 -7.35 20.94 -16.59
C GLN A 274 -8.75 20.32 -16.40
N LEU A 275 -9.23 20.20 -15.16
CA LEU A 275 -10.52 19.58 -14.81
C LEU A 275 -11.60 20.62 -14.47
N ARG A 276 -11.29 21.92 -14.48
CA ARG A 276 -12.26 22.99 -14.21
C ARG A 276 -13.48 22.98 -15.14
N PRO A 277 -13.37 22.67 -16.45
CA PRO A 277 -14.54 22.57 -17.33
C PRO A 277 -15.57 21.53 -16.86
N LEU A 278 -15.13 20.50 -16.12
CA LEU A 278 -16.01 19.46 -15.59
C LEU A 278 -16.95 19.96 -14.49
N ALA A 279 -16.63 21.07 -13.82
CA ALA A 279 -17.45 21.64 -12.75
C ALA A 279 -18.71 22.37 -13.28
N GLU A 280 -18.71 22.73 -14.57
CA GLU A 280 -19.82 23.40 -15.25
C GLU A 280 -20.65 22.44 -16.13
N ALA A 281 -20.20 21.18 -16.24
CA ALA A 281 -20.88 20.14 -16.99
C ALA A 281 -22.24 19.75 -16.37
N PRO A 282 -23.24 19.32 -17.16
CA PRO A 282 -24.48 18.75 -16.63
C PRO A 282 -24.27 17.35 -16.01
N GLY A 283 -23.24 16.64 -16.48
CA GLY A 283 -22.82 15.32 -16.02
C GLY A 283 -21.38 15.02 -16.45
N LEU A 284 -20.77 14.06 -15.76
CA LEU A 284 -19.42 13.55 -16.04
C LEU A 284 -19.49 12.04 -16.20
N VAL A 285 -19.06 11.55 -17.36
CA VAL A 285 -18.85 10.13 -17.63
C VAL A 285 -17.36 9.83 -17.50
N LEU A 286 -17.00 8.98 -16.55
CA LEU A 286 -15.66 8.45 -16.39
C LEU A 286 -15.60 7.07 -17.05
N VAL A 287 -14.64 6.87 -17.94
CA VAL A 287 -14.44 5.60 -18.64
C VAL A 287 -13.04 5.06 -18.33
N ALA A 288 -12.95 3.79 -17.96
CA ALA A 288 -11.64 3.15 -17.83
C ALA A 288 -11.16 2.69 -19.21
N GLY A 289 -9.94 3.06 -19.60
CA GLY A 289 -9.39 2.75 -20.93
C GLY A 289 -9.37 1.25 -21.26
N HIS A 290 -9.26 0.40 -20.23
CA HIS A 290 -9.31 -1.06 -20.40
C HIS A 290 -10.71 -1.58 -20.77
N GLU A 291 -11.79 -0.89 -20.39
CA GLU A 291 -13.17 -1.27 -20.72
C GLU A 291 -13.51 -0.98 -22.19
N LEU A 292 -12.89 0.06 -22.78
CA LEU A 292 -13.15 0.48 -24.16
C LEU A 292 -12.79 -0.56 -25.21
N PHE A 293 -11.84 -1.45 -24.92
CA PHE A 293 -11.37 -2.46 -25.88
C PHE A 293 -11.55 -3.89 -25.36
N GLN A 294 -12.33 -4.06 -24.29
CA GLN A 294 -12.47 -5.33 -23.57
C GLN A 294 -11.13 -6.02 -23.29
N ARG A 295 -10.07 -5.23 -23.13
CA ARG A 295 -8.76 -5.76 -22.78
C ARG A 295 -8.83 -6.08 -21.30
N GLN A 296 -8.38 -7.27 -20.91
CA GLN A 296 -8.10 -7.54 -19.51
C GLN A 296 -7.27 -6.37 -18.97
N PRO A 297 -7.57 -5.84 -17.77
CA PRO A 297 -6.82 -4.72 -17.21
C PRO A 297 -5.34 -5.06 -17.29
N ALA A 298 -4.59 -4.32 -18.10
CA ALA A 298 -3.15 -4.52 -18.18
C ALA A 298 -2.59 -4.26 -16.78
N ARG A 299 -1.78 -5.20 -16.28
CA ARG A 299 -1.08 -5.10 -15.00
C ARG A 299 -0.48 -3.69 -14.82
N PRO A 300 -0.39 -3.17 -13.59
CA PRO A 300 0.36 -1.95 -13.33
C PRO A 300 1.77 -2.08 -13.94
N MET A 301 2.23 -1.06 -14.67
CA MET A 301 3.63 -0.97 -15.08
C MET A 301 4.54 -1.06 -13.85
N PRO A 302 5.75 -1.64 -13.97
CA PRO A 302 6.74 -1.55 -12.92
C PRO A 302 7.13 -0.08 -12.77
N ARG A 303 6.68 0.55 -11.68
CA ARG A 303 7.29 1.80 -11.22
C ARG A 303 8.76 1.50 -10.99
N ARG A 304 9.64 2.47 -11.30
CA ARG A 304 11.05 2.48 -10.83
C ARG A 304 11.10 1.87 -9.43
N ARG A 305 12.02 0.92 -9.20
CA ARG A 305 12.28 0.29 -7.90
C ARG A 305 12.54 1.39 -6.86
N ARG A 306 11.48 1.93 -6.29
CA ARG A 306 11.47 2.43 -4.93
C ARG A 306 11.11 1.21 -4.11
N TYR A 307 11.89 0.94 -3.08
CA TYR A 307 11.51 0.11 -1.96
C TYR A 307 10.29 0.75 -1.29
N GLU A 308 9.12 0.66 -1.93
CA GLU A 308 7.83 0.89 -1.31
C GLU A 308 7.28 -0.48 -0.98
N SER A 309 7.12 -0.74 0.31
CA SER A 309 6.26 -1.75 0.89
C SER A 309 4.79 -1.49 0.52
N ARG A 310 4.48 -1.51 -0.78
CA ARG A 310 3.10 -1.69 -1.22
C ARG A 310 2.73 -3.13 -0.95
N ALA A 311 2.22 -3.38 0.26
CA ALA A 311 1.26 -4.44 0.46
C ALA A 311 0.12 -4.19 -0.53
N ILE A 312 0.20 -4.84 -1.69
CA ILE A 312 -0.94 -4.93 -2.59
C ILE A 312 -1.94 -5.86 -1.89
N ASP A 313 -3.19 -5.43 -1.82
CA ASP A 313 -4.40 -6.10 -1.30
C ASP A 313 -4.63 -7.56 -1.77
N SER A 314 -3.69 -8.14 -2.51
CA SER A 314 -3.68 -9.53 -2.98
C SER A 314 -3.61 -10.60 -1.87
N PHE A 315 -3.30 -10.21 -0.63
CA PHE A 315 -3.24 -11.16 0.50
C PHE A 315 -4.61 -11.46 1.11
N ILE A 316 -5.58 -10.54 1.04
CA ILE A 316 -6.89 -10.66 1.71
C ILE A 316 -7.66 -11.90 1.21
N ASP A 317 -7.36 -12.36 -0.01
CA ASP A 317 -8.00 -13.50 -0.67
C ASP A 317 -7.22 -14.82 -0.66
N LEU A 318 -6.11 -14.94 0.10
CA LEU A 318 -5.35 -16.20 0.14
C LEU A 318 -6.04 -17.27 0.99
N ARG A 319 -6.38 -18.38 0.33
CA ARG A 319 -6.94 -19.58 0.97
C ARG A 319 -5.91 -20.71 0.93
N PRO A 320 -5.87 -21.61 1.94
CA PRO A 320 -5.05 -22.81 1.86
C PRO A 320 -5.31 -23.55 0.54
N GLY A 321 -4.24 -23.88 -0.18
CA GLY A 321 -4.28 -24.47 -1.51
C GLY A 321 -4.04 -23.49 -2.66
N ASP A 322 -4.15 -22.18 -2.43
CA ASP A 322 -3.83 -21.15 -3.43
C ASP A 322 -2.35 -21.21 -3.84
N LEU A 323 -2.07 -20.95 -5.10
CA LEU A 323 -0.71 -20.79 -5.58
C LEU A 323 -0.21 -19.38 -5.26
N VAL A 324 1.02 -19.30 -4.78
CA VAL A 324 1.71 -18.05 -4.43
C VAL A 324 3.11 -18.04 -5.03
N VAL A 325 3.67 -16.86 -5.19
CA VAL A 325 5.03 -16.63 -5.65
C VAL A 325 5.80 -16.00 -4.50
N HIS A 326 6.86 -16.67 -4.05
CA HIS A 326 7.85 -16.09 -3.16
C HIS A 326 8.93 -15.39 -4.01
N VAL A 327 9.25 -14.13 -3.70
CA VAL A 327 10.18 -13.30 -4.50
C VAL A 327 11.53 -14.00 -4.75
N SER A 328 12.07 -14.71 -3.74
CA SER A 328 13.38 -15.37 -3.83
C SER A 328 13.34 -16.86 -4.20
N HIS A 329 12.18 -17.53 -4.11
CA HIS A 329 12.12 -18.99 -4.17
C HIS A 329 11.15 -19.53 -5.23
N GLY A 330 10.38 -18.66 -5.88
CA GLY A 330 9.48 -19.04 -6.96
C GLY A 330 8.10 -19.49 -6.49
N ILE A 331 7.46 -20.38 -7.26
CA ILE A 331 6.05 -20.74 -7.08
C ILE A 331 5.91 -21.80 -5.97
N ALA A 332 5.06 -21.51 -5.00
CA ALA A 332 4.69 -22.40 -3.91
C ALA A 332 3.16 -22.50 -3.78
N ARG A 333 2.70 -23.47 -3.00
CA ARG A 333 1.32 -23.59 -2.55
C ARG A 333 1.21 -23.05 -1.14
N TYR A 334 0.22 -22.20 -0.89
CA TYR A 334 -0.03 -21.65 0.44
C TYR A 334 -0.73 -22.69 1.32
N GLY A 335 -0.10 -23.05 2.43
CA GLY A 335 -0.59 -24.01 3.42
C GLY A 335 -1.35 -23.39 4.60
N GLY A 336 -1.48 -22.05 4.64
CA GLY A 336 -2.13 -21.33 5.75
C GLY A 336 -1.15 -20.63 6.68
N LEU A 337 -1.69 -20.10 7.79
CA LEU A 337 -0.89 -19.53 8.88
C LEU A 337 -0.68 -20.58 9.96
N LYS A 338 0.51 -20.59 10.55
CA LYS A 338 0.84 -21.42 11.70
C LYS A 338 1.58 -20.60 12.73
N LEU A 339 1.16 -20.73 13.98
CA LEU A 339 1.89 -20.22 15.14
C LEU A 339 3.07 -21.17 15.40
N ILE A 340 4.29 -20.64 15.33
CA ILE A 340 5.51 -21.37 15.63
C ILE A 340 6.09 -20.81 16.91
N GLU A 341 6.30 -21.69 17.89
CA GLU A 341 6.96 -21.32 19.13
C GLU A 341 8.47 -21.53 18.98
N ARG A 342 9.24 -20.45 19.03
CA ARG A 342 10.70 -20.49 18.91
C ARG A 342 11.31 -19.56 19.97
N SER A 343 12.25 -20.09 20.75
CA SER A 343 12.96 -19.33 21.80
C SER A 343 12.04 -18.65 22.83
N GLY A 344 10.90 -19.26 23.16
CA GLY A 344 9.93 -18.75 24.16
C GLY A 344 8.96 -17.70 23.63
N GLN A 345 8.85 -17.52 22.31
CA GLN A 345 7.90 -16.63 21.66
C GLN A 345 7.05 -17.40 20.65
N VAL A 346 5.77 -17.04 20.55
CA VAL A 346 4.83 -17.57 19.55
C VAL A 346 4.76 -16.57 18.39
N GLU A 347 5.26 -16.93 17.21
CA GLU A 347 5.29 -16.06 16.03
C GLU A 347 4.50 -16.68 14.87
N GLU A 348 3.70 -15.87 14.19
CA GLU A 348 2.91 -16.29 13.02
C GLU A 348 3.79 -16.44 11.78
N HIS A 349 3.68 -17.60 11.14
CA HIS A 349 4.37 -17.89 9.89
C HIS A 349 3.38 -18.35 8.83
N LEU A 350 3.54 -17.85 7.61
CA LEU A 350 2.95 -18.42 6.42
C LEU A 350 3.66 -19.75 6.13
N VAL A 351 2.89 -20.81 5.93
CA VAL A 351 3.40 -22.11 5.50
C VAL A 351 3.34 -22.16 3.99
N LEU A 352 4.48 -22.32 3.32
CA LEU A 352 4.57 -22.43 1.86
C LEU A 352 5.11 -23.81 1.48
N GLU A 353 4.41 -24.52 0.63
CA GLU A 353 4.80 -25.83 0.11
C GLU A 353 5.37 -25.70 -1.31
N PHE A 354 6.63 -26.09 -1.47
CA PHE A 354 7.36 -26.13 -2.72
C PHE A 354 7.34 -27.53 -3.34
N ALA A 355 7.98 -27.70 -4.51
CA ALA A 355 8.12 -29.02 -5.12
C ALA A 355 8.80 -30.02 -4.16
N ASP A 356 8.53 -31.30 -4.37
CA ASP A 356 9.05 -32.41 -3.56
C ASP A 356 8.59 -32.37 -2.07
N GLY A 357 7.53 -31.61 -1.76
CA GLY A 357 6.91 -31.55 -0.42
C GLY A 357 7.68 -30.72 0.61
N VAL A 358 8.61 -29.88 0.15
CA VAL A 358 9.44 -29.04 1.03
C VAL A 358 8.62 -27.86 1.57
N LEU A 359 8.62 -27.66 2.89
CA LEU A 359 7.93 -26.56 3.55
C LEU A 359 8.89 -25.42 3.89
N LEU A 360 8.52 -24.21 3.50
CA LEU A 360 9.15 -22.96 3.93
C LEU A 360 8.20 -22.21 4.86
N TYR A 361 8.72 -21.76 5.99
CA TYR A 361 7.98 -20.94 6.94
C TYR A 361 8.45 -19.50 6.82
N VAL A 362 7.56 -18.63 6.35
CA VAL A 362 7.85 -17.20 6.16
C VAL A 362 7.16 -16.42 7.28
N PRO A 363 7.87 -15.64 8.10
CA PRO A 363 7.23 -14.81 9.13
C PRO A 363 6.15 -13.91 8.53
N ALA A 364 5.02 -13.76 9.21
CA ALA A 364 3.94 -12.88 8.76
C ALA A 364 4.38 -11.41 8.62
N SER A 365 5.42 -10.99 9.35
CA SER A 365 6.07 -9.68 9.17
C SER A 365 6.76 -9.51 7.80
N LYS A 366 7.17 -10.61 7.16
CA LYS A 366 7.81 -10.64 5.83
C LYS A 366 6.84 -11.01 4.70
N ILE A 367 5.54 -10.83 4.93
CA ILE A 367 4.47 -11.16 3.98
C ILE A 367 4.61 -10.48 2.61
N GLY A 368 5.26 -9.31 2.53
CA GLY A 368 5.55 -8.62 1.27
C GLY A 368 6.41 -9.42 0.30
N LEU A 369 7.09 -10.48 0.76
CA LEU A 369 7.84 -11.42 -0.07
C LEU A 369 6.96 -12.45 -0.79
N VAL A 370 5.66 -12.52 -0.46
CA VAL A 370 4.72 -13.53 -0.97
C VAL A 370 3.58 -12.85 -1.70
N GLN A 371 3.31 -13.27 -2.94
CA GLN A 371 2.24 -12.71 -3.77
C GLN A 371 1.34 -13.82 -4.31
N LYS A 372 0.03 -13.58 -4.41
CA LYS A 372 -0.88 -14.56 -5.04
C LYS A 372 -0.50 -14.77 -6.50
N TYR A 373 -0.35 -16.03 -6.91
CA TYR A 373 -0.09 -16.37 -8.30
C TYR A 373 -1.37 -16.17 -9.13
N VAL A 374 -1.26 -15.38 -10.19
CA VAL A 374 -2.34 -15.17 -11.17
C VAL A 374 -1.80 -15.58 -12.54
N GLY A 375 -2.18 -16.77 -12.99
CA GLY A 375 -1.79 -17.32 -14.29
C GLY A 375 -2.80 -17.02 -15.39
N THR A 376 -2.31 -16.80 -16.61
CA THR A 376 -3.12 -16.60 -17.82
C THR A 376 -3.38 -17.88 -18.62
N SER A 377 -2.81 -19.03 -18.20
CA SER A 377 -2.92 -20.32 -18.88
C SER A 377 -3.90 -21.28 -18.18
N LYS A 378 -4.63 -22.11 -18.96
CA LYS A 378 -5.50 -23.19 -18.43
C LYS A 378 -4.74 -24.33 -17.74
N ALA A 379 -3.41 -24.37 -17.84
CA ALA A 379 -2.56 -25.33 -17.14
C ALA A 379 -2.07 -24.74 -15.81
N ALA A 380 -2.19 -25.51 -14.72
CA ALA A 380 -1.63 -25.15 -13.43
C ALA A 380 -0.09 -25.19 -13.50
N PRO A 381 0.63 -24.15 -13.03
CA PRO A 381 2.08 -24.12 -13.05
C PRO A 381 2.67 -25.18 -12.11
N ALA A 382 3.89 -25.64 -12.41
CA ALA A 382 4.65 -26.49 -11.50
C ALA A 382 5.18 -25.69 -10.30
N LEU A 383 5.26 -26.32 -9.13
CA LEU A 383 5.91 -25.76 -7.95
C LEU A 383 7.42 -25.65 -8.20
N SER A 384 8.05 -24.60 -7.68
CA SER A 384 9.50 -24.39 -7.75
C SER A 384 10.24 -25.28 -6.74
N LYS A 385 11.51 -25.59 -7.00
CA LYS A 385 12.39 -26.30 -6.05
C LYS A 385 13.12 -25.29 -5.18
N LEU A 386 13.21 -25.57 -3.88
CA LEU A 386 13.89 -24.70 -2.92
C LEU A 386 15.42 -24.94 -3.00
N GLY A 387 16.22 -23.89 -3.22
CA GLY A 387 17.69 -23.96 -3.21
C GLY A 387 18.39 -24.01 -4.57
N THR A 388 17.66 -23.76 -5.66
CA THR A 388 18.17 -23.51 -7.02
C THR A 388 17.74 -22.13 -7.47
#